data_AF-A0A9W8WEG6-F1
#
_entry.id   AF-A0A9W8WEG6-F1
#
_cell.length_a   1.000
_cell.length_b   1.000
_cell.length_c   1.000
_cell.angle_alpha   90.00
_cell.angle_beta   90.00
_cell.angle_gamma   90.00
#
_symmetry.space_group_name_H-M   'P 1'
#
loop_
_entity.id
_entity.type
_entity.pdbx_description
1 polymer ?
#
loop_
_entity_poly.entity_id
_entity_poly.type
_entity_poly.pdbx_seq_one_letter_code
_entity_poly.pdbx_strand_id
1 'polypeptide(L)'
;MPSSAALESLRGEFRGNVFRDVDGFLAKYFEHKLSSATLQHMMQAEAVSKLSVDVIGLDHFDALEEWLTTLQSLFISPDQTNLRFRSQQISKPGFPLSASIYLETVDVQAITGSTRVLGEYHQASAMTDDDSDFLCFCAHVGQVFNAQSARRFLHAFLIRGTTLELWVFDRSGAYSSEKFDLAQKPGRLVQTLAGYIMMSDEEAGLNTFVKHLGSDGFVTFGQRDKLYLRPKLIAAPDYIVGLGTTCYAASQSTTGEPGMVVKFSWREGPTHAEIQQLERARVIQLLGDEDLVSVADLRHGLRFPQPFVNRTLSCVATAPLGRPIQKFTSITELLEVLRDLVKALRSLYVDGRILHRDIAIKNLIIPTQHSTDSPRGVLIDFDQAPDLDNVRAVEPLVGSDGFMAVGILSGRPHTYRHDLESLFYVLLWFAIGNDRENAEANDILEGLPKTSRLWKWCSMDFAGIGRDKATDMSPEGFLGILDEFSADFAPLRGLAKELHALLFPVRDGKIFTGTETEQAAVERLYSNMADAFNRSALVLLN
;
A
#
# COMPACT_ATOMS: atom_id res chain seq x y z
N MET A 1 -4.09 7.44 -22.33
CA MET A 1 -3.15 8.50 -21.89
C MET A 1 -3.48 8.88 -20.46
N PRO A 2 -2.48 8.95 -19.57
CA PRO A 2 -2.65 9.41 -18.18
C PRO A 2 -3.13 10.87 -18.10
N SER A 3 -3.74 11.27 -16.99
CA SER A 3 -4.05 12.68 -16.71
C SER A 3 -2.79 13.44 -16.30
N SER A 4 -2.77 14.78 -16.43
CA SER A 4 -1.64 15.60 -15.96
C SER A 4 -1.35 15.32 -14.49
N ALA A 5 -2.36 15.39 -13.63
CA ALA A 5 -2.21 15.12 -12.20
C ALA A 5 -1.56 13.75 -11.89
N ALA A 6 -1.86 12.71 -12.67
CA ALA A 6 -1.21 11.41 -12.51
C ALA A 6 0.28 11.45 -12.90
N LEU A 7 0.63 12.17 -13.96
CA LEU A 7 2.04 12.35 -14.37
C LEU A 7 2.82 13.18 -13.35
N GLU A 8 2.21 14.23 -12.79
CA GLU A 8 2.80 15.02 -11.70
C GLU A 8 3.05 14.16 -10.45
N SER A 9 2.11 13.28 -10.08
CA SER A 9 2.27 12.33 -8.98
C SER A 9 3.45 11.39 -9.19
N LEU A 10 3.52 10.74 -10.37
CA LEU A 10 4.62 9.85 -10.76
C LEU A 10 5.97 10.59 -10.76
N ARG A 11 5.99 11.85 -11.21
CA ARG A 11 7.21 12.68 -11.17
C ARG A 11 7.70 12.89 -9.74
N GLY A 12 6.78 13.09 -8.79
CA GLY A 12 7.11 13.19 -7.37
C GLY A 12 7.65 11.86 -6.82
N GLU A 13 6.99 10.77 -7.16
CA GLU A 13 7.31 9.41 -6.70
C GLU A 13 8.71 8.93 -7.13
N PHE A 14 9.08 9.17 -8.39
CA PHE A 14 10.38 8.79 -8.94
C PHE A 14 11.50 9.81 -8.68
N ARG A 15 11.22 10.95 -8.03
CA ARG A 15 12.19 12.02 -7.83
C ARG A 15 13.41 11.53 -7.05
N GLY A 16 14.58 11.51 -7.70
CA GLY A 16 15.83 11.04 -7.10
C GLY A 16 16.00 9.52 -7.06
N ASN A 17 15.01 8.76 -7.57
CA ASN A 17 14.96 7.29 -7.55
C ASN A 17 15.07 6.67 -8.96
N VAL A 18 15.55 7.43 -9.96
CA VAL A 18 15.78 6.94 -11.33
C VAL A 18 17.26 6.92 -11.62
N PHE A 19 17.80 5.76 -12.00
CA PHE A 19 19.21 5.54 -12.25
C PHE A 19 19.42 5.03 -13.68
N ARG A 20 19.95 5.85 -14.57
CA ARG A 20 20.22 5.44 -15.95
C ARG A 20 21.62 4.86 -16.08
N ASP A 21 21.79 3.98 -17.06
CA ASP A 21 23.10 3.41 -17.41
C ASP A 21 23.81 2.75 -16.22
N VAL A 22 23.09 1.85 -15.54
CA VAL A 22 23.61 1.14 -14.37
C VAL A 22 24.54 0.03 -14.80
N ASP A 23 25.80 0.20 -14.44
CA ASP A 23 26.88 -0.77 -14.61
C ASP A 23 26.51 -2.17 -14.09
N GLY A 24 26.74 -3.19 -14.90
CA GLY A 24 26.47 -4.59 -14.57
C GLY A 24 25.06 -5.09 -14.93
N PHE A 25 24.20 -4.23 -15.49
CA PHE A 25 22.81 -4.60 -15.83
C PHE A 25 22.70 -5.85 -16.71
N LEU A 26 23.39 -5.86 -17.86
CA LEU A 26 23.37 -7.01 -18.77
C LEU A 26 23.99 -8.26 -18.14
N ALA A 27 25.07 -8.09 -17.38
CA ALA A 27 25.76 -9.18 -16.68
C ALA A 27 24.80 -9.90 -15.73
N LYS A 28 24.13 -9.13 -14.86
CA LYS A 28 23.18 -9.64 -13.88
C LYS A 28 21.99 -10.36 -14.52
N TYR A 29 21.32 -9.72 -15.48
CA TYR A 29 20.02 -10.21 -15.92
C TYR A 29 20.10 -11.18 -17.09
N PHE A 30 21.11 -11.05 -17.96
CA PHE A 30 21.11 -11.71 -19.26
C PHE A 30 22.34 -12.59 -19.53
N GLU A 31 23.51 -12.37 -18.92
CA GLU A 31 24.77 -13.03 -19.31
C GLU A 31 24.66 -14.56 -19.37
N HIS A 32 24.18 -15.20 -18.29
CA HIS A 32 23.99 -16.66 -18.26
C HIS A 32 22.99 -17.17 -19.31
N LYS A 33 21.98 -16.37 -19.66
CA LYS A 33 20.96 -16.74 -20.65
C LYS A 33 21.50 -16.58 -22.07
N LEU A 34 22.17 -15.46 -22.33
CA LEU A 34 22.82 -15.14 -23.61
C LEU A 34 23.98 -16.08 -23.93
N SER A 35 24.64 -16.63 -22.91
CA SER A 35 25.68 -17.65 -23.08
C SER A 35 25.16 -19.07 -23.27
N SER A 36 23.84 -19.31 -23.18
CA SER A 36 23.27 -20.64 -23.33
C SER A 36 23.45 -21.18 -24.75
N ALA A 37 23.95 -22.41 -24.87
CA ALA A 37 24.15 -23.08 -26.15
C ALA A 37 22.85 -23.17 -26.97
N THR A 38 21.71 -23.37 -26.29
CA THR A 38 20.39 -23.40 -26.91
C THR A 38 20.04 -22.08 -27.58
N LEU A 39 20.25 -20.95 -26.88
CA LEU A 39 19.97 -19.64 -27.42
C LEU A 39 20.95 -19.29 -28.55
N GLN A 40 22.23 -19.60 -28.40
CA GLN A 40 23.23 -19.39 -29.45
C GLN A 40 22.89 -20.16 -30.74
N HIS A 41 22.38 -21.38 -30.62
CA HIS A 41 21.93 -22.16 -31.77
C HIS A 41 20.68 -21.54 -32.41
N MET A 42 19.68 -21.13 -31.62
CA MET A 42 18.49 -20.45 -32.14
C MET A 42 18.84 -19.14 -32.87
N MET A 43 19.81 -18.39 -32.35
CA MET A 43 20.28 -17.13 -32.95
C MET A 43 20.92 -17.29 -34.34
N GLN A 44 21.32 -18.50 -34.74
CA GLN A 44 21.89 -18.77 -36.06
C GLN A 44 20.83 -18.98 -37.15
N ALA A 45 19.55 -19.09 -36.78
CA ALA A 45 18.47 -19.29 -37.74
C ALA A 45 18.28 -18.06 -38.64
N GLU A 46 18.11 -18.29 -39.94
CA GLU A 46 17.85 -17.23 -40.92
C GLU A 46 16.62 -16.38 -40.56
N ALA A 47 15.58 -17.02 -40.03
CA ALA A 47 14.37 -16.35 -39.53
C ALA A 47 14.67 -15.35 -38.40
N VAL A 48 15.64 -15.63 -37.53
CA VAL A 48 16.06 -14.72 -36.46
C VAL A 48 16.84 -13.54 -37.01
N SER A 49 17.71 -13.77 -38.00
CA SER A 49 18.43 -12.70 -38.69
C SER A 49 17.44 -11.72 -39.35
N LYS A 50 16.41 -12.27 -40.01
CA LYS A 50 15.35 -11.47 -40.62
C LYS A 50 14.56 -10.66 -39.57
N LEU A 51 14.07 -11.30 -38.50
CA LEU A 51 13.38 -10.61 -37.40
C LEU A 51 14.17 -9.46 -36.79
N SER A 52 15.48 -9.66 -36.66
CA SER A 52 16.40 -8.69 -36.07
C SER A 52 16.50 -7.40 -36.90
N VAL A 53 16.33 -7.50 -38.22
CA VAL A 53 16.36 -6.34 -39.13
C VAL A 53 14.97 -5.69 -39.24
N ASP A 54 13.92 -6.51 -39.33
CA ASP A 54 12.55 -6.05 -39.59
C ASP A 54 12.01 -5.09 -38.50
N VAL A 55 12.48 -5.23 -37.24
CA VAL A 55 12.01 -4.40 -36.11
C VAL A 55 12.23 -2.90 -36.32
N ILE A 56 13.26 -2.50 -37.08
CA ILE A 56 13.61 -1.10 -37.32
C ILE A 56 12.62 -0.43 -38.28
N GLY A 57 11.91 -1.22 -39.09
CA GLY A 57 11.01 -0.76 -40.13
C GLY A 57 9.53 -0.83 -39.78
N LEU A 58 9.16 -1.16 -38.54
CA LEU A 58 7.75 -1.31 -38.17
C LEU A 58 7.04 0.05 -38.14
N ASP A 59 6.10 0.24 -39.07
CA ASP A 59 5.37 1.48 -39.31
C ASP A 59 3.85 1.35 -39.09
N HIS A 60 3.31 0.12 -39.03
CA HIS A 60 1.91 -0.18 -38.75
C HIS A 60 1.76 -1.21 -37.63
N PHE A 61 0.64 -1.16 -36.90
CA PHE A 61 0.41 -2.06 -35.76
C PHE A 61 0.33 -3.54 -36.17
N ASP A 62 -0.32 -3.85 -37.30
CA ASP A 62 -0.42 -5.22 -37.82
C ASP A 62 0.97 -5.84 -38.08
N ALA A 63 1.92 -5.05 -38.57
CA ALA A 63 3.30 -5.51 -38.78
C ALA A 63 4.01 -5.87 -37.48
N LEU A 64 3.74 -5.14 -36.38
CA LEU A 64 4.23 -5.47 -35.05
C LEU A 64 3.61 -6.78 -34.54
N GLU A 65 2.31 -7.00 -34.78
CA GLU A 65 1.64 -8.25 -34.38
C GLU A 65 2.18 -9.47 -35.14
N GLU A 66 2.41 -9.34 -36.45
CA GLU A 66 3.05 -10.38 -37.27
C GLU A 66 4.49 -10.67 -36.81
N TRP A 67 5.25 -9.61 -36.47
CA TRP A 67 6.60 -9.73 -35.95
C TRP A 67 6.63 -10.49 -34.62
N LEU A 68 5.73 -10.14 -33.69
CA LEU A 68 5.60 -10.83 -32.39
C LEU A 68 5.14 -12.28 -32.55
N THR A 69 4.22 -12.56 -33.48
CA THR A 69 3.75 -13.92 -33.78
C THR A 69 4.89 -14.79 -34.31
N THR A 70 5.71 -14.22 -35.18
CA THR A 70 6.89 -14.91 -35.72
C THR A 70 7.92 -15.18 -34.62
N LEU A 71 8.23 -14.17 -33.78
CA LEU A 71 9.09 -14.34 -32.61
C LEU A 71 8.58 -15.46 -31.68
N GLN A 72 7.28 -15.43 -31.35
CA GLN A 72 6.65 -16.40 -30.48
C GLN A 72 6.82 -17.83 -31.01
N SER A 73 6.57 -18.06 -32.30
CA SER A 73 6.70 -19.40 -32.90
C SER A 73 8.13 -19.94 -32.94
N LEU A 74 9.14 -19.08 -32.88
CA LEU A 74 10.55 -19.49 -32.85
C LEU A 74 11.06 -19.82 -31.45
N PHE A 75 10.62 -19.07 -30.44
CA PHE A 75 11.21 -19.16 -29.09
C PHE A 75 10.32 -19.85 -28.06
N ILE A 76 9.00 -19.88 -28.25
CA ILE A 76 8.06 -20.50 -27.33
C ILE A 76 7.67 -21.86 -27.93
N SER A 77 8.18 -22.93 -27.34
CA SER A 77 7.93 -24.28 -27.82
C SER A 77 6.49 -24.71 -27.53
N PRO A 78 5.90 -25.66 -28.29
CA PRO A 78 4.51 -26.11 -28.09
C PRO A 78 4.23 -26.74 -26.72
N ASP A 79 5.26 -27.16 -25.99
CA ASP A 79 5.25 -27.67 -24.61
C ASP A 79 5.38 -26.55 -23.55
N GLN A 80 5.84 -25.34 -23.94
CA GLN A 80 5.81 -24.12 -23.14
C GLN A 80 4.52 -23.32 -23.38
N THR A 81 3.36 -23.98 -23.29
CA THR A 81 2.02 -23.39 -23.57
C THR A 81 1.65 -22.19 -22.69
N ASN A 82 2.45 -21.92 -21.67
CA ASN A 82 2.12 -21.00 -20.59
C ASN A 82 2.69 -19.61 -20.81
N LEU A 83 3.33 -19.29 -21.95
CA LEU A 83 3.82 -17.94 -22.26
C LEU A 83 3.25 -17.45 -23.60
N ARG A 84 2.94 -16.15 -23.67
CA ARG A 84 2.54 -15.49 -24.93
C ARG A 84 2.97 -14.04 -24.97
N PHE A 85 3.16 -13.52 -26.17
CA PHE A 85 3.21 -12.08 -26.40
C PHE A 85 1.79 -11.54 -26.68
N ARG A 86 1.47 -10.42 -26.07
CA ARG A 86 0.31 -9.58 -26.39
C ARG A 86 0.80 -8.18 -26.74
N SER A 87 0.14 -7.51 -27.68
CA SER A 87 0.41 -6.10 -27.93
C SER A 87 -0.86 -5.27 -27.83
N GLN A 88 -0.71 -3.96 -27.64
CA GLN A 88 -1.81 -3.02 -27.57
C GLN A 88 -1.39 -1.68 -28.15
N GLN A 89 -2.11 -1.19 -29.16
CA GLN A 89 -1.81 0.09 -29.78
C GLN A 89 -2.11 1.25 -28.81
N ILE A 90 -1.14 2.14 -28.65
CA ILE A 90 -1.22 3.38 -27.86
C ILE A 90 -1.61 4.56 -28.77
N SER A 91 -1.00 4.63 -29.96
CA SER A 91 -1.28 5.71 -30.92
C SER A 91 -2.66 5.55 -31.57
N LYS A 92 -3.25 6.66 -32.01
CA LYS A 92 -4.48 6.61 -32.83
C LYS A 92 -4.15 6.16 -34.26
N PRO A 93 -5.08 5.51 -34.97
CA PRO A 93 -4.91 5.21 -36.39
C PRO A 93 -4.55 6.49 -37.19
N GLY A 94 -3.55 6.40 -38.06
CA GLY A 94 -3.05 7.52 -38.86
C GLY A 94 -2.00 8.40 -38.18
N PHE A 95 -1.64 8.14 -36.93
CA PHE A 95 -0.47 8.72 -36.26
C PHE A 95 0.69 7.73 -36.26
N PRO A 96 1.94 8.19 -36.07
CA PRO A 96 3.09 7.30 -36.01
C PRO A 96 2.91 6.22 -34.93
N LEU A 97 3.42 5.02 -35.20
CA LEU A 97 3.12 3.83 -34.39
C LEU A 97 3.66 4.02 -32.96
N SER A 98 2.78 3.78 -31.99
CA SER A 98 3.16 3.55 -30.59
C SER A 98 2.35 2.40 -30.04
N ALA A 99 2.98 1.45 -29.37
CA ALA A 99 2.33 0.25 -28.86
C ALA A 99 3.02 -0.29 -27.60
N SER A 100 2.22 -0.80 -26.67
CA SER A 100 2.72 -1.62 -25.56
C SER A 100 2.84 -3.07 -26.00
N ILE A 101 3.85 -3.76 -25.49
CA ILE A 101 4.14 -5.18 -25.70
C ILE A 101 4.19 -5.84 -24.33
N TYR A 102 3.51 -6.96 -24.16
CA TYR A 102 3.43 -7.69 -22.89
C TYR A 102 3.92 -9.11 -23.12
N LEU A 103 4.88 -9.56 -22.33
CA LEU A 103 5.15 -10.99 -22.17
C LEU A 103 4.30 -11.47 -20.99
N GLU A 104 3.33 -12.34 -21.26
CA GLU A 104 2.33 -12.81 -20.30
C GLU A 104 2.47 -14.30 -20.04
N THR A 105 2.07 -14.74 -18.84
CA THR A 105 1.78 -16.16 -18.58
C THR A 105 0.31 -16.50 -18.91
N VAL A 106 0.08 -17.61 -19.62
CA VAL A 106 -1.25 -18.09 -20.04
C VAL A 106 -1.91 -18.95 -18.97
N ASP A 107 -1.12 -19.69 -18.18
CA ASP A 107 -1.62 -20.69 -17.21
C ASP A 107 -1.51 -20.22 -15.76
N VAL A 108 -2.23 -19.14 -15.46
CA VAL A 108 -2.83 -18.94 -14.14
C VAL A 108 -4.24 -18.46 -14.42
N GLN A 109 -5.20 -19.39 -14.40
CA GLN A 109 -6.61 -19.10 -14.62
C GLN A 109 -7.05 -17.94 -13.71
N ALA A 110 -7.50 -16.86 -14.37
CA ALA A 110 -8.31 -15.76 -13.86
C ALA A 110 -7.72 -14.86 -12.75
N ILE A 111 -6.70 -14.04 -13.05
CA ILE A 111 -6.49 -12.76 -12.34
C ILE A 111 -6.01 -11.69 -13.35
N THR A 112 -6.54 -10.48 -13.25
CA THR A 112 -5.99 -9.26 -13.88
C THR A 112 -4.47 -9.18 -13.65
N GLY A 113 -3.67 -9.17 -14.71
CA GLY A 113 -2.21 -8.91 -14.65
C GLY A 113 -1.31 -10.14 -14.67
N SER A 114 -1.25 -10.90 -15.76
CA SER A 114 -0.27 -11.98 -15.96
C SER A 114 1.08 -11.51 -16.55
N THR A 115 1.32 -10.20 -16.55
CA THR A 115 2.49 -9.59 -17.20
C THR A 115 3.79 -9.90 -16.46
N ARG A 116 4.72 -10.60 -17.13
CA ARG A 116 6.10 -10.81 -16.68
C ARG A 116 6.96 -9.59 -17.00
N VAL A 117 6.85 -9.11 -18.23
CA VAL A 117 7.67 -8.03 -18.81
C VAL A 117 6.78 -7.08 -19.61
N LEU A 118 7.04 -5.78 -19.47
CA LEU A 118 6.37 -4.72 -20.21
C LEU A 118 7.35 -4.06 -21.20
N GLY A 119 6.98 -3.99 -22.47
CA GLY A 119 7.68 -3.26 -23.50
C GLY A 119 6.85 -2.10 -24.01
N GLU A 120 7.49 -1.03 -24.47
CA GLU A 120 6.86 -0.03 -25.32
C GLU A 120 7.69 0.22 -26.56
N TYR A 121 7.01 0.31 -27.70
CA TYR A 121 7.59 0.66 -28.99
C TYR A 121 7.02 2.00 -29.44
N HIS A 122 7.90 2.95 -29.75
CA HIS A 122 7.58 4.24 -30.34
C HIS A 122 8.39 4.45 -31.60
N GLN A 123 7.69 4.65 -32.72
CA GLN A 123 8.31 5.07 -33.97
C GLN A 123 9.02 6.42 -33.78
N ALA A 124 10.12 6.67 -34.50
CA ALA A 124 10.95 7.88 -34.32
C ALA A 124 10.16 9.20 -34.43
N SER A 125 9.11 9.24 -35.28
CA SER A 125 8.23 10.41 -35.44
C SER A 125 7.10 10.50 -34.40
N ALA A 126 6.92 9.49 -33.55
CA ALA A 126 5.97 9.48 -32.43
C ALA A 126 6.55 10.09 -31.14
N MET A 127 7.88 10.31 -31.09
CA MET A 127 8.57 10.73 -29.88
C MET A 127 8.14 12.12 -29.43
N THR A 128 7.95 12.30 -28.12
CA THR A 128 7.79 13.62 -27.50
C THR A 128 9.06 13.97 -26.71
N ASP A 129 8.95 14.88 -25.73
CA ASP A 129 10.04 15.15 -24.80
C ASP A 129 10.35 13.90 -23.95
N ASP A 130 11.65 13.61 -23.70
CA ASP A 130 12.14 12.36 -23.08
C ASP A 130 11.48 12.09 -21.71
N ASP A 131 11.23 13.15 -20.94
CA ASP A 131 10.58 13.06 -19.63
C ASP A 131 9.09 12.72 -19.72
N SER A 132 8.38 13.21 -20.75
CA SER A 132 6.95 12.95 -20.93
C SER A 132 6.69 11.51 -21.37
N ASP A 133 7.51 11.00 -22.30
CA ASP A 133 7.45 9.61 -22.75
C ASP A 133 7.78 8.66 -21.60
N PHE A 134 8.82 8.96 -20.81
CA PHE A 134 9.20 8.15 -19.64
C PHE A 134 8.10 8.10 -18.57
N LEU A 135 7.44 9.23 -18.25
CA LEU A 135 6.36 9.24 -17.28
C LEU A 135 5.12 8.48 -17.77
N CYS A 136 4.81 8.55 -19.07
CA CYS A 136 3.75 7.73 -19.65
C CYS A 136 4.06 6.23 -19.55
N PHE A 137 5.30 5.84 -19.84
CA PHE A 137 5.79 4.48 -19.65
C PHE A 137 5.68 4.03 -18.19
N CYS A 138 6.07 4.89 -17.23
CA CYS A 138 5.91 4.62 -15.80
C CYS A 138 4.44 4.43 -15.39
N ALA A 139 3.49 5.12 -16.04
CA ALA A 139 2.07 4.93 -15.75
C ALA A 139 1.59 3.52 -16.14
N HIS A 140 2.06 2.95 -17.25
CA HIS A 140 1.75 1.58 -17.63
C HIS A 140 2.46 0.55 -16.74
N VAL A 141 3.70 0.83 -16.31
CA VAL A 141 4.38 0.06 -15.25
C VAL A 141 3.52 0.04 -13.98
N GLY A 142 2.95 1.19 -13.58
CA GLY A 142 2.06 1.30 -12.42
C GLY A 142 0.81 0.42 -12.54
N GLN A 143 0.22 0.32 -13.74
CA GLN A 143 -0.91 -0.60 -13.97
C GLN A 143 -0.54 -2.06 -13.72
N VAL A 144 0.67 -2.47 -14.10
CA VAL A 144 1.17 -3.83 -13.83
C VAL A 144 1.38 -4.05 -12.33
N PHE A 145 1.98 -3.07 -11.62
CA PHE A 145 2.10 -3.15 -10.15
C PHE A 145 0.74 -3.19 -9.47
N ASN A 146 -0.26 -2.44 -9.94
CA ASN A 146 -1.61 -2.47 -9.37
C ASN A 146 -2.29 -3.83 -9.58
N ALA A 147 -2.08 -4.45 -10.74
CA ALA A 147 -2.61 -5.78 -11.05
C ALA A 147 -1.87 -6.90 -10.29
N GLN A 148 -0.58 -6.70 -10.00
CA GLN A 148 0.31 -7.66 -9.33
C GLN A 148 0.96 -7.03 -8.08
N SER A 149 0.14 -6.56 -7.14
CA SER A 149 0.57 -5.69 -6.03
C SER A 149 1.71 -6.24 -5.17
N ALA A 150 1.75 -7.56 -5.00
CA ALA A 150 2.76 -8.23 -4.21
C ALA A 150 4.08 -8.51 -4.96
N ARG A 151 4.23 -8.14 -6.26
CA ARG A 151 5.45 -8.44 -7.03
C ARG A 151 6.69 -7.73 -6.45
N ARG A 152 7.86 -8.31 -6.71
CA ARG A 152 9.15 -7.82 -6.19
C ARG A 152 9.72 -6.69 -7.04
N PHE A 153 9.72 -6.89 -8.35
CA PHE A 153 10.17 -5.92 -9.35
C PHE A 153 9.59 -6.28 -10.73
N LEU A 154 9.60 -5.35 -11.67
CA LEU A 154 9.14 -5.51 -13.06
C LEU A 154 10.28 -5.20 -14.02
N HIS A 155 10.60 -6.16 -14.89
CA HIS A 155 11.39 -5.90 -16.09
C HIS A 155 10.56 -5.14 -17.11
N ALA A 156 11.19 -4.16 -17.75
CA ALA A 156 10.57 -3.46 -18.83
C ALA A 156 11.59 -3.06 -19.91
N PHE A 157 11.13 -2.63 -21.07
CA PHE A 157 12.00 -2.09 -22.12
C PHE A 157 11.29 -1.02 -22.94
N LEU A 158 12.06 -0.10 -23.49
CA LEU A 158 11.57 1.02 -24.27
C LEU A 158 12.34 1.08 -25.59
N ILE A 159 11.62 1.04 -26.72
CA ILE A 159 12.15 1.18 -28.06
C ILE A 159 11.70 2.54 -28.61
N ARG A 160 12.65 3.39 -28.98
CA ARG A 160 12.42 4.74 -29.51
C ARG A 160 13.19 4.93 -30.79
N GLY A 161 12.49 4.85 -31.93
CA GLY A 161 13.14 4.69 -33.22
C GLY A 161 14.05 3.45 -33.21
N THR A 162 15.36 3.64 -33.37
CA THR A 162 16.34 2.54 -33.30
C THR A 162 16.91 2.32 -31.90
N THR A 163 16.58 3.16 -30.93
CA THR A 163 17.18 3.09 -29.59
C THR A 163 16.40 2.13 -28.69
N LEU A 164 17.05 1.08 -28.20
CA LEU A 164 16.54 0.18 -27.17
C LEU A 164 17.15 0.54 -25.81
N GLU A 165 16.32 0.70 -24.79
CA GLU A 165 16.72 0.87 -23.39
C GLU A 165 15.99 -0.17 -22.53
N LEU A 166 16.72 -0.93 -21.72
CA LEU A 166 16.15 -1.94 -20.82
C LEU A 166 16.00 -1.36 -19.42
N TRP A 167 14.95 -1.74 -18.71
CA TRP A 167 14.58 -1.15 -17.43
C TRP A 167 14.20 -2.22 -16.41
N VAL A 168 14.44 -1.92 -15.14
CA VAL A 168 13.84 -2.63 -14.00
C VAL A 168 13.22 -1.60 -13.06
N PHE A 169 12.00 -1.88 -12.62
CA PHE A 169 11.25 -1.09 -11.64
C PHE A 169 11.06 -1.92 -10.37
N ASP A 170 11.44 -1.39 -9.23
CA ASP A 170 11.19 -1.98 -7.91
C ASP A 170 10.62 -0.93 -6.94
N ARG A 171 10.35 -1.34 -5.70
CA ARG A 171 9.79 -0.43 -4.68
C ARG A 171 10.74 0.69 -4.22
N SER A 172 11.96 0.75 -4.76
CA SER A 172 12.94 1.81 -4.52
C SER A 172 13.34 2.56 -5.79
N GLY A 173 12.55 2.44 -6.86
CA GLY A 173 12.69 3.25 -8.06
C GLY A 173 12.90 2.44 -9.33
N ALA A 174 13.47 3.12 -10.33
CA ALA A 174 13.71 2.57 -11.65
C ALA A 174 15.19 2.65 -12.01
N TYR A 175 15.69 1.65 -12.73
CA TYR A 175 17.04 1.70 -13.27
C TYR A 175 17.16 1.05 -14.64
N SER A 176 18.03 1.61 -15.47
CA SER A 176 18.18 1.18 -16.87
C SER A 176 19.57 0.65 -17.21
N SER A 177 19.63 -0.11 -18.30
CA SER A 177 20.85 -0.44 -19.01
C SER A 177 21.42 0.76 -19.76
N GLU A 178 22.60 0.58 -20.37
CA GLU A 178 23.04 1.42 -21.49
C GLU A 178 21.98 1.43 -22.61
N LYS A 179 22.03 2.46 -23.47
CA LYS A 179 21.19 2.55 -24.66
C LYS A 179 21.83 1.78 -25.82
N PHE A 180 21.06 0.95 -26.51
CA PHE A 180 21.52 0.20 -27.68
C PHE A 180 20.94 0.77 -28.96
N ASP A 181 21.79 1.03 -29.95
CA ASP A 181 21.33 1.32 -31.31
C ASP A 181 21.07 0.00 -32.06
N LEU A 182 19.80 -0.31 -32.30
CA LEU A 182 19.36 -1.49 -33.02
C LEU A 182 19.83 -1.46 -34.48
N ALA A 183 20.10 -0.30 -35.09
CA ALA A 183 20.68 -0.24 -36.42
C ALA A 183 22.11 -0.81 -36.45
N GLN A 184 22.85 -0.63 -35.36
CA GLN A 184 24.21 -1.19 -35.22
C GLN A 184 24.21 -2.62 -34.67
N LYS A 185 23.22 -2.96 -33.85
CA LYS A 185 23.10 -4.27 -33.17
C LYS A 185 21.67 -4.85 -33.35
N PRO A 186 21.27 -5.23 -34.57
CA PRO A 186 19.88 -5.63 -34.87
C PRO A 186 19.40 -6.83 -34.04
N GLY A 187 20.29 -7.77 -33.73
CA GLY A 187 19.95 -8.96 -32.93
C GLY A 187 19.68 -8.69 -31.44
N ARG A 188 19.97 -7.48 -30.93
CA ARG A 188 19.94 -7.21 -29.49
C ARG A 188 18.54 -7.35 -28.89
N LEU A 189 17.51 -6.88 -29.58
CA LEU A 189 16.14 -6.98 -29.10
C LEU A 189 15.69 -8.44 -29.02
N VAL A 190 15.87 -9.20 -30.09
CA VAL A 190 15.48 -10.62 -30.13
C VAL A 190 16.20 -11.42 -29.04
N GLN A 191 17.50 -11.20 -28.87
CA GLN A 191 18.30 -11.79 -27.78
C GLN A 191 17.72 -11.47 -26.39
N THR A 192 17.31 -10.22 -26.18
CA THR A 192 16.74 -9.76 -24.91
C THR A 192 15.38 -10.41 -24.65
N LEU A 193 14.50 -10.42 -25.65
CA LEU A 193 13.18 -11.04 -25.54
C LEU A 193 13.27 -12.55 -25.29
N ALA A 194 14.19 -13.24 -25.98
CA ALA A 194 14.49 -14.64 -25.70
C ALA A 194 15.01 -14.82 -24.27
N GLY A 195 15.88 -13.93 -23.79
CA GLY A 195 16.32 -13.90 -22.40
C GLY A 195 15.16 -13.80 -21.40
N TYR A 196 14.17 -12.94 -21.67
CA TYR A 196 12.96 -12.82 -20.84
C TYR A 196 12.08 -14.07 -20.84
N ILE A 197 11.95 -14.75 -21.98
CA ILE A 197 11.21 -16.03 -22.08
C ILE A 197 11.87 -17.10 -21.22
N MET A 198 13.20 -17.09 -21.12
CA MET A 198 13.98 -18.06 -20.34
C MET A 198 14.01 -17.76 -18.83
N MET A 199 13.54 -16.60 -18.38
CA MET A 199 13.54 -16.26 -16.95
C MET A 199 12.52 -17.08 -16.17
N SER A 200 12.94 -17.64 -15.04
CA SER A 200 12.02 -18.16 -14.03
C SER A 200 11.10 -17.06 -13.47
N ASP A 201 10.04 -17.45 -12.75
CA ASP A 201 9.10 -16.50 -12.15
C ASP A 201 9.79 -15.51 -11.18
N GLU A 202 10.76 -16.01 -10.42
CA GLU A 202 11.57 -15.21 -9.52
C GLU A 202 12.48 -14.22 -10.27
N GLU A 203 13.13 -14.66 -11.35
CA GLU A 203 13.96 -13.78 -12.18
C GLU A 203 13.14 -12.73 -12.94
N ALA A 204 11.88 -13.04 -13.27
CA ALA A 204 10.90 -12.09 -13.81
C ALA A 204 10.34 -11.13 -12.74
N GLY A 205 10.69 -11.33 -11.47
CA GLY A 205 10.32 -10.48 -10.34
C GLY A 205 8.94 -10.75 -9.75
N LEU A 206 8.34 -11.91 -10.05
CA LEU A 206 7.13 -12.38 -9.37
C LEU A 206 7.43 -12.77 -7.93
N ASN A 207 6.44 -12.64 -7.05
CA ASN A 207 6.57 -13.04 -5.66
C ASN A 207 6.29 -14.54 -5.50
N THR A 208 7.35 -15.33 -5.51
CA THR A 208 7.27 -16.80 -5.38
C THR A 208 7.01 -17.29 -3.97
N PHE A 209 6.86 -16.40 -2.97
CA PHE A 209 6.41 -16.78 -1.62
C PHE A 209 4.94 -17.21 -1.63
N VAL A 210 4.12 -16.58 -2.49
CA VAL A 210 2.78 -17.05 -2.78
C VAL A 210 2.90 -18.26 -3.69
N LYS A 211 2.48 -19.42 -3.20
CA LYS A 211 2.40 -20.66 -3.96
C LYS A 211 0.98 -20.83 -4.48
N HIS A 212 0.82 -21.55 -5.58
CA HIS A 212 -0.48 -21.80 -6.17
C HIS A 212 -0.75 -23.31 -6.25
N LEU A 213 -1.98 -23.70 -5.95
CA LEU A 213 -2.52 -25.03 -6.20
C LEU A 213 -3.81 -24.88 -7.00
N GLY A 214 -3.74 -25.08 -8.31
CA GLY A 214 -4.84 -24.67 -9.21
C GLY A 214 -5.00 -23.15 -9.19
N SER A 215 -6.24 -22.67 -9.01
CA SER A 215 -6.55 -21.24 -8.88
C SER A 215 -6.23 -20.66 -7.49
N ASP A 216 -5.96 -21.51 -6.50
CA ASP A 216 -5.89 -21.07 -5.10
C ASP A 216 -4.45 -20.71 -4.72
N GLY A 217 -4.23 -19.43 -4.42
CA GLY A 217 -2.98 -18.93 -3.85
C GLY A 217 -2.89 -19.23 -2.35
N PHE A 218 -1.73 -19.62 -1.86
CA PHE A 218 -1.48 -19.84 -0.43
C PHE A 218 -0.06 -19.45 -0.03
N VAL A 219 0.12 -19.18 1.26
CA VAL A 219 1.44 -18.98 1.89
C VAL A 219 1.67 -20.01 2.99
N THR A 220 2.93 -20.22 3.34
CA THR A 220 3.36 -21.12 4.43
C THR A 220 4.50 -20.46 5.18
N PHE A 221 4.43 -20.46 6.51
CA PHE A 221 5.50 -19.96 7.38
C PHE A 221 6.19 -21.16 8.04
N GLY A 222 7.43 -21.45 7.65
CA GLY A 222 8.17 -22.62 8.14
C GLY A 222 7.41 -23.94 7.93
N GLN A 223 7.20 -24.73 9.00
CA GLN A 223 6.42 -25.98 8.98
C GLN A 223 4.95 -25.81 9.39
N ARG A 224 4.40 -24.58 9.36
CA ARG A 224 2.99 -24.32 9.70
C ARG A 224 2.06 -24.71 8.55
N ASP A 225 0.77 -24.79 8.87
CA ASP A 225 -0.29 -25.06 7.90
C ASP A 225 -0.37 -23.99 6.81
N LYS A 226 -0.93 -24.38 5.66
CA LYS A 226 -1.17 -23.47 4.53
C LYS A 226 -2.23 -22.44 4.88
N LEU A 227 -1.94 -21.17 4.58
CA LEU A 227 -2.91 -20.08 4.64
C LEU A 227 -3.35 -19.73 3.21
N TYR A 228 -4.56 -20.10 2.85
CA TYR A 228 -5.14 -19.85 1.52
C TYR A 228 -5.63 -18.41 1.41
N LEU A 229 -5.13 -17.69 0.42
CA LEU A 229 -5.41 -16.29 0.14
C LEU A 229 -6.70 -16.14 -0.68
N ARG A 230 -7.52 -15.14 -0.35
CA ARG A 230 -8.67 -14.76 -1.16
C ARG A 230 -8.23 -13.88 -2.32
N PRO A 231 -8.83 -14.05 -3.53
CA PRO A 231 -8.42 -13.30 -4.71
C PRO A 231 -8.71 -11.80 -4.60
N LYS A 232 -9.75 -11.41 -3.83
CA LYS A 232 -10.05 -10.00 -3.56
C LYS A 232 -9.12 -9.45 -2.48
N LEU A 233 -8.32 -8.45 -2.85
CA LEU A 233 -7.44 -7.73 -1.93
C LEU A 233 -8.25 -6.91 -0.93
N ILE A 234 -7.76 -6.85 0.31
CA ILE A 234 -8.24 -5.95 1.37
C ILE A 234 -7.65 -4.56 1.13
N ALA A 235 -6.36 -4.51 0.80
CA ALA A 235 -5.61 -3.29 0.52
C ALA A 235 -4.53 -3.57 -0.52
N ALA A 236 -4.22 -2.58 -1.35
CA ALA A 236 -3.16 -2.60 -2.34
C ALA A 236 -2.62 -1.17 -2.52
N PRO A 237 -1.32 -0.99 -2.84
CA PRO A 237 -0.79 0.32 -3.15
C PRO A 237 -1.24 0.75 -4.54
N ASP A 238 -1.45 2.06 -4.72
CA ASP A 238 -1.73 2.73 -6.00
C ASP A 238 -0.49 3.43 -6.60
N TYR A 239 0.66 3.27 -5.94
CA TYR A 239 1.98 3.77 -6.32
C TYR A 239 3.00 2.62 -6.49
N ILE A 240 4.13 2.90 -7.14
CA ILE A 240 5.24 1.97 -7.40
C ILE A 240 6.30 2.07 -6.30
N VAL A 241 6.88 3.25 -6.03
CA VAL A 241 7.99 3.47 -5.10
C VAL A 241 7.48 3.80 -3.70
N GLY A 242 7.90 3.02 -2.69
CA GLY A 242 7.52 3.23 -1.29
C GLY A 242 7.33 1.93 -0.52
N LEU A 243 6.51 1.98 0.53
CA LEU A 243 6.29 0.85 1.44
C LEU A 243 5.37 -0.22 0.85
N GLY A 244 4.50 0.12 -0.10
CA GLY A 244 3.81 -0.85 -0.97
C GLY A 244 3.10 -1.98 -0.22
N THR A 245 2.03 -1.66 0.52
CA THR A 245 1.29 -2.62 1.36
C THR A 245 0.21 -3.35 0.57
N THR A 246 0.27 -4.68 0.53
CA THR A 246 -0.74 -5.56 -0.06
C THR A 246 -1.31 -6.50 0.99
N CYS A 247 -2.64 -6.49 1.19
CA CYS A 247 -3.32 -7.32 2.19
C CYS A 247 -4.31 -8.28 1.55
N TYR A 248 -4.25 -9.55 1.94
CA TYR A 248 -5.17 -10.61 1.57
C TYR A 248 -5.99 -11.06 2.77
N ALA A 249 -7.27 -11.35 2.57
CA ALA A 249 -8.02 -12.17 3.51
C ALA A 249 -7.58 -13.64 3.36
N ALA A 250 -7.46 -14.37 4.46
CA ALA A 250 -6.96 -15.74 4.45
C ALA A 250 -7.68 -16.69 5.42
N SER A 251 -7.58 -17.99 5.12
CA SER A 251 -8.18 -19.11 5.85
C SER A 251 -7.30 -20.36 5.81
N GLN A 252 -7.53 -21.33 6.69
CA GLN A 252 -6.81 -22.62 6.69
C GLN A 252 -7.25 -23.56 5.54
N SER A 253 -8.40 -23.31 4.92
CA SER A 253 -8.92 -24.06 3.77
C SER A 253 -9.51 -23.13 2.72
N THR A 254 -9.63 -23.57 1.48
CA THR A 254 -10.20 -22.78 0.38
C THR A 254 -11.70 -22.52 0.53
N THR A 255 -12.41 -23.36 1.29
CA THR A 255 -13.87 -23.27 1.52
C THR A 255 -14.27 -22.60 2.83
N GLY A 256 -13.34 -22.44 3.78
CA GLY A 256 -13.63 -21.81 5.07
C GLY A 256 -13.85 -20.31 4.98
N GLU A 257 -14.63 -19.73 5.89
CA GLU A 257 -14.70 -18.27 6.01
C GLU A 257 -13.34 -17.70 6.43
N PRO A 258 -12.88 -16.60 5.82
CA PRO A 258 -11.60 -16.02 6.18
C PRO A 258 -11.66 -15.40 7.57
N GLY A 259 -10.68 -15.72 8.40
CA GLY A 259 -10.52 -15.21 9.76
C GLY A 259 -9.17 -14.55 9.99
N MET A 260 -8.32 -14.50 8.96
CA MET A 260 -6.93 -14.08 9.03
C MET A 260 -6.62 -13.05 7.94
N VAL A 261 -5.56 -12.28 8.15
CA VAL A 261 -4.98 -11.35 7.19
C VAL A 261 -3.56 -11.80 6.87
N VAL A 262 -3.20 -11.81 5.59
CA VAL A 262 -1.80 -11.95 5.13
C VAL A 262 -1.40 -10.65 4.47
N LYS A 263 -0.40 -9.97 5.05
CA LYS A 263 0.11 -8.68 4.62
C LYS A 263 1.51 -8.82 4.04
N PHE A 264 1.72 -8.30 2.85
CA PHE A 264 3.03 -8.06 2.27
C PHE A 264 3.33 -6.56 2.31
N SER A 265 4.48 -6.18 2.83
CA SER A 265 4.88 -4.77 2.92
C SER A 265 6.39 -4.63 2.83
N TRP A 266 6.83 -3.53 2.24
CA TRP A 266 8.21 -3.11 2.20
C TRP A 266 8.49 -2.15 3.34
N ARG A 267 9.64 -2.30 3.99
CA ARG A 267 10.05 -1.46 5.13
C ARG A 267 11.45 -0.93 4.95
N GLU A 268 11.69 0.25 5.50
CA GLU A 268 13.02 0.85 5.59
C GLU A 268 13.69 0.42 6.90
N GLY A 269 14.87 -0.18 6.79
CA GLY A 269 15.68 -0.60 7.95
C GLY A 269 15.43 -2.05 8.42
N PRO A 270 16.25 -2.54 9.36
CA PRO A 270 16.35 -3.96 9.69
C PRO A 270 15.33 -4.44 10.72
N THR A 271 14.76 -3.57 11.56
CA THR A 271 13.87 -3.96 12.66
C THR A 271 12.40 -4.00 12.26
N HIS A 272 11.70 -5.07 12.65
CA HIS A 272 10.26 -5.20 12.51
C HIS A 272 9.53 -4.63 13.74
N ALA A 273 9.55 -3.31 13.90
CA ALA A 273 8.95 -2.64 15.05
C ALA A 273 7.48 -3.08 15.26
N GLU A 274 6.70 -3.12 14.17
CA GLU A 274 5.30 -3.57 14.20
C GLU A 274 5.12 -4.96 14.84
N ILE A 275 5.95 -5.96 14.51
CA ILE A 275 5.82 -7.32 15.05
C ILE A 275 6.09 -7.32 16.55
N GLN A 276 7.13 -6.61 16.98
CA GLN A 276 7.44 -6.49 18.41
C GLN A 276 6.27 -5.84 19.17
N GLN A 277 5.61 -4.86 18.56
CA GLN A 277 4.43 -4.24 19.15
C GLN A 277 3.22 -5.18 19.14
N LEU A 278 2.97 -5.93 18.07
CA LEU A 278 1.89 -6.91 17.98
C LEU A 278 2.04 -8.01 19.06
N GLU A 279 3.25 -8.54 19.25
CA GLU A 279 3.55 -9.56 20.26
C GLU A 279 3.31 -9.04 21.69
N ARG A 280 3.68 -7.79 21.96
CA ARG A 280 3.48 -7.13 23.27
C ARG A 280 2.02 -6.74 23.51
N ALA A 281 1.34 -6.24 22.49
CA ALA A 281 -0.03 -5.74 22.56
C ALA A 281 -1.02 -6.83 22.93
N ARG A 282 -0.82 -8.05 22.41
CA ARG A 282 -1.77 -9.19 22.55
C ARG A 282 -3.20 -8.88 22.10
N VAL A 283 -3.42 -7.78 21.37
CA VAL A 283 -4.71 -7.39 20.78
C VAL A 283 -4.95 -8.12 19.45
N ILE A 284 -3.86 -8.37 18.72
CA ILE A 284 -3.84 -9.12 17.47
C ILE A 284 -2.94 -10.35 17.67
N GLN A 285 -3.38 -11.50 17.18
CA GLN A 285 -2.60 -12.72 17.18
C GLN A 285 -1.68 -12.75 15.96
N LEU A 286 -0.36 -12.84 16.20
CA LEU A 286 0.62 -13.13 15.15
C LEU A 286 0.60 -14.63 14.80
N LEU A 287 0.34 -14.94 13.54
CA LEU A 287 0.24 -16.30 13.01
C LEU A 287 1.46 -16.74 12.20
N GLY A 288 2.32 -15.82 11.83
CA GLY A 288 3.55 -16.06 11.09
C GLY A 288 4.14 -14.77 10.54
N ASP A 289 5.46 -14.72 10.43
CA ASP A 289 6.18 -13.63 9.83
C ASP A 289 7.44 -14.14 9.14
N GLU A 290 7.84 -13.48 8.05
CA GLU A 290 9.07 -13.79 7.33
C GLU A 290 9.58 -12.57 6.53
N ASP A 291 10.86 -12.26 6.65
CA ASP A 291 11.56 -11.37 5.71
C ASP A 291 11.92 -12.14 4.45
N LEU A 292 11.46 -11.66 3.30
CA LEU A 292 11.56 -12.39 2.03
C LEU A 292 12.80 -11.99 1.23
N VAL A 293 13.00 -10.70 1.01
CA VAL A 293 14.11 -10.19 0.19
C VAL A 293 14.33 -8.70 0.45
N SER A 294 15.58 -8.24 0.38
CA SER A 294 15.88 -6.80 0.37
C SER A 294 16.15 -6.26 -1.04
N VAL A 295 15.92 -4.97 -1.25
CA VAL A 295 16.29 -4.28 -2.50
C VAL A 295 17.79 -4.36 -2.74
N ALA A 296 18.61 -4.32 -1.69
CA ALA A 296 20.05 -4.54 -1.80
C ALA A 296 20.39 -5.93 -2.38
N ASP A 297 19.68 -6.98 -1.96
CA ASP A 297 19.85 -8.33 -2.52
C ASP A 297 19.36 -8.38 -3.97
N LEU A 298 18.19 -7.80 -4.26
CA LEU A 298 17.65 -7.71 -5.62
C LEU A 298 18.59 -6.96 -6.56
N ARG A 299 19.27 -5.93 -6.08
CA ARG A 299 20.21 -5.10 -6.84
C ARG A 299 21.68 -5.57 -6.75
N HIS A 300 21.94 -6.69 -6.08
CA HIS A 300 23.29 -7.24 -5.93
C HIS A 300 23.98 -7.43 -7.29
N GLY A 301 25.24 -7.03 -7.40
CA GLY A 301 26.05 -7.10 -8.63
C GLY A 301 25.93 -5.88 -9.57
N LEU A 302 25.09 -4.89 -9.24
CA LEU A 302 24.96 -3.64 -9.99
C LEU A 302 25.74 -2.51 -9.31
N ARG A 303 26.28 -1.55 -10.09
CA ARG A 303 26.96 -0.36 -9.55
C ARG A 303 26.14 0.89 -9.85
N PHE A 304 25.60 1.50 -8.81
CA PHE A 304 24.78 2.71 -8.91
C PHE A 304 25.62 3.97 -8.74
N PRO A 305 25.30 5.06 -9.47
CA PRO A 305 26.04 6.33 -9.39
C PRO A 305 25.83 7.06 -8.06
N GLN A 306 24.73 6.76 -7.35
CA GLN A 306 24.38 7.32 -6.06
C GLN A 306 23.67 6.27 -5.19
N PRO A 307 23.62 6.43 -3.86
CA PRO A 307 22.90 5.52 -2.98
C PRO A 307 21.42 5.44 -3.34
N PHE A 308 20.81 4.28 -3.09
CA PHE A 308 19.37 4.07 -3.16
C PHE A 308 18.84 3.69 -1.78
N VAL A 309 17.54 3.90 -1.58
CA VAL A 309 16.87 3.48 -0.35
C VAL A 309 16.77 1.96 -0.33
N ASN A 310 17.35 1.31 0.67
CA ASN A 310 17.21 -0.13 0.84
C ASN A 310 15.91 -0.44 1.59
N ARG A 311 15.07 -1.28 0.98
CA ARG A 311 13.82 -1.75 1.59
C ARG A 311 13.81 -3.27 1.67
N THR A 312 13.26 -3.81 2.74
CA THR A 312 13.05 -5.25 2.90
C THR A 312 11.58 -5.56 2.71
N LEU A 313 11.25 -6.51 1.83
CA LEU A 313 9.91 -7.08 1.70
C LEU A 313 9.71 -8.11 2.80
N SER A 314 8.64 -7.96 3.57
CA SER A 314 8.23 -8.90 4.62
C SER A 314 6.81 -9.39 4.35
N CYS A 315 6.51 -10.59 4.83
CA CYS A 315 5.17 -11.16 4.87
C CYS A 315 4.77 -11.41 6.31
N VAL A 316 3.59 -10.95 6.73
CA VAL A 316 3.07 -11.12 8.09
C VAL A 316 1.64 -11.64 8.01
N ALA A 317 1.34 -12.67 8.78
CA ALA A 317 -0.01 -13.22 8.95
C ALA A 317 -0.54 -12.93 10.35
N THR A 318 -1.74 -12.38 10.43
CA THR A 318 -2.38 -11.99 11.70
C THR A 318 -3.87 -12.38 11.78
N ALA A 319 -4.40 -12.42 12.99
CA ALA A 319 -5.83 -12.60 13.28
C ALA A 319 -6.27 -11.67 14.43
N PRO A 320 -7.55 -11.24 14.49
CA PRO A 320 -8.64 -11.62 13.59
C PRO A 320 -8.70 -10.76 12.32
N LEU A 321 -9.30 -11.31 11.26
CA LEU A 321 -9.85 -10.50 10.17
C LEU A 321 -11.03 -9.67 10.70
N GLY A 322 -11.14 -8.43 10.25
CA GLY A 322 -12.27 -7.57 10.55
C GLY A 322 -12.65 -6.68 9.37
N ARG A 323 -13.86 -6.14 9.45
CA ARG A 323 -14.36 -5.12 8.52
C ARG A 323 -14.05 -3.72 9.08
N PRO A 324 -13.83 -2.70 8.23
CA PRO A 324 -13.61 -1.34 8.69
C PRO A 324 -14.74 -0.84 9.61
N ILE A 325 -14.40 -0.03 10.62
CA ILE A 325 -15.37 0.47 11.59
C ILE A 325 -16.55 1.17 10.93
N GLN A 326 -16.36 1.87 9.81
CA GLN A 326 -17.43 2.56 9.05
C GLN A 326 -18.51 1.62 8.53
N LYS A 327 -18.35 0.30 8.62
CA LYS A 327 -19.38 -0.65 8.21
C LYS A 327 -20.32 -1.05 9.36
N PHE A 328 -20.17 -0.53 10.58
CA PHE A 328 -21.06 -0.81 11.73
C PHE A 328 -22.57 -0.85 11.39
N THR A 329 -23.29 -1.87 11.80
CA THR A 329 -24.69 -2.10 11.43
C THR A 329 -25.68 -1.30 12.29
N SER A 330 -25.25 -0.82 13.46
CA SER A 330 -26.06 0.01 14.36
C SER A 330 -25.18 0.93 15.21
N ILE A 331 -25.74 2.05 15.69
CA ILE A 331 -25.05 2.94 16.63
C ILE A 331 -24.63 2.16 17.89
N THR A 332 -25.46 1.24 18.36
CA THR A 332 -25.12 0.35 19.48
C THR A 332 -23.83 -0.44 19.20
N GLU A 333 -23.72 -1.05 18.02
CA GLU A 333 -22.49 -1.76 17.63
C GLU A 333 -21.28 -0.81 17.62
N LEU A 334 -21.42 0.40 17.08
CA LEU A 334 -20.35 1.41 17.09
C LEU A 334 -19.91 1.73 18.53
N LEU A 335 -20.85 1.92 19.46
CA LEU A 335 -20.52 2.22 20.86
C LEU A 335 -19.83 1.05 21.56
N GLU A 336 -20.25 -0.19 21.27
CA GLU A 336 -19.58 -1.39 21.79
C GLU A 336 -18.15 -1.54 21.25
N VAL A 337 -17.95 -1.22 19.97
CA VAL A 337 -16.63 -1.18 19.32
C VAL A 337 -15.74 -0.14 20.01
N LEU A 338 -16.22 1.11 20.14
CA LEU A 338 -15.46 2.20 20.77
C LEU A 338 -15.14 1.89 22.24
N ARG A 339 -16.05 1.29 22.99
CA ARG A 339 -15.81 0.79 24.35
C ARG A 339 -14.65 -0.21 24.38
N ASP A 340 -14.66 -1.19 23.50
CA ASP A 340 -13.62 -2.23 23.49
C ASP A 340 -12.28 -1.69 23.00
N LEU A 341 -12.28 -0.67 22.13
CA LEU A 341 -11.07 0.09 21.76
C LEU A 341 -10.48 0.86 22.95
N VAL A 342 -11.31 1.46 23.83
CA VAL A 342 -10.81 2.08 25.08
C VAL A 342 -10.12 1.03 25.96
N LYS A 343 -10.69 -0.17 26.08
CA LYS A 343 -10.05 -1.28 26.84
C LYS A 343 -8.75 -1.74 26.18
N ALA A 344 -8.72 -1.83 24.86
CA ALA A 344 -7.51 -2.18 24.09
C ALA A 344 -6.41 -1.14 24.30
N LEU A 345 -6.72 0.16 24.21
CA LEU A 345 -5.79 1.25 24.51
C LEU A 345 -5.26 1.21 25.95
N ARG A 346 -6.11 0.85 26.92
CA ARG A 346 -5.69 0.65 28.32
C ARG A 346 -4.69 -0.51 28.42
N SER A 347 -5.00 -1.66 27.82
CA SER A 347 -4.11 -2.83 27.79
C SER A 347 -2.76 -2.50 27.13
N LEU A 348 -2.79 -1.80 25.99
CA LEU A 348 -1.59 -1.35 25.29
C LEU A 348 -0.71 -0.47 26.18
N TYR A 349 -1.28 0.55 26.80
CA TYR A 349 -0.51 1.51 27.59
C TYR A 349 -0.07 0.94 28.93
N VAL A 350 -1.00 0.39 29.72
CA VAL A 350 -0.74 -0.03 31.10
C VAL A 350 0.05 -1.33 31.13
N ASP A 351 -0.34 -2.32 30.33
CA ASP A 351 0.25 -3.66 30.40
C ASP A 351 1.39 -3.81 29.36
N GLY A 352 1.20 -3.27 28.15
CA GLY A 352 2.17 -3.35 27.05
C GLY A 352 3.27 -2.29 27.09
N ARG A 353 3.03 -1.14 27.76
CA ARG A 353 3.84 0.08 27.67
C ARG A 353 4.00 0.55 26.21
N ILE A 354 2.89 0.64 25.50
CA ILE A 354 2.79 1.01 24.08
C ILE A 354 1.79 2.16 23.91
N LEU A 355 2.13 3.13 23.08
CA LEU A 355 1.21 4.16 22.57
C LEU A 355 0.93 3.86 21.09
N HIS A 356 -0.32 3.97 20.65
CA HIS A 356 -0.67 3.71 19.26
C HIS A 356 -0.23 4.86 18.36
N ARG A 357 -0.44 6.10 18.80
CA ARG A 357 -0.08 7.37 18.15
C ARG A 357 -0.84 7.74 16.88
N ASP A 358 -1.39 6.75 16.17
CA ASP A 358 -2.18 6.99 14.97
C ASP A 358 -3.61 6.44 15.05
N ILE A 359 -4.38 6.92 16.05
CA ILE A 359 -5.79 6.57 16.18
C ILE A 359 -6.61 7.38 15.16
N ALA A 360 -7.14 6.67 14.16
CA ALA A 360 -7.94 7.22 13.07
C ALA A 360 -8.93 6.17 12.56
N ILE A 361 -9.99 6.60 11.86
CA ILE A 361 -11.06 5.71 11.37
C ILE A 361 -10.50 4.50 10.59
N LYS A 362 -9.49 4.71 9.74
CA LYS A 362 -8.86 3.66 8.92
C LYS A 362 -8.15 2.54 9.72
N ASN A 363 -7.74 2.83 10.96
CA ASN A 363 -6.99 1.92 11.81
C ASN A 363 -7.88 1.13 12.81
N LEU A 364 -9.21 1.22 12.66
CA LEU A 364 -10.18 0.58 13.55
C LEU A 364 -11.00 -0.46 12.78
N ILE A 365 -11.06 -1.69 13.29
CA ILE A 365 -11.84 -2.77 12.67
C ILE A 365 -12.85 -3.40 13.65
N ILE A 366 -13.89 -3.97 13.07
CA ILE A 366 -14.88 -4.82 13.73
C ILE A 366 -14.57 -6.28 13.32
N PRO A 367 -14.13 -7.16 14.24
CA PRO A 367 -13.80 -8.55 13.92
C PRO A 367 -14.97 -9.31 13.32
N THR A 368 -14.71 -10.19 12.35
CA THR A 368 -15.75 -11.01 11.70
C THR A 368 -16.25 -12.17 12.56
N GLN A 369 -15.45 -12.62 13.54
CA GLN A 369 -15.79 -13.73 14.43
C GLN A 369 -16.25 -13.22 15.80
N HIS A 370 -17.51 -13.52 16.12
CA HIS A 370 -18.14 -13.22 17.40
C HIS A 370 -18.17 -14.49 18.25
N SER A 371 -17.23 -14.65 19.17
CA SER A 371 -17.59 -15.32 20.43
C SER A 371 -18.18 -14.27 21.35
N THR A 372 -19.02 -14.65 22.31
CA THR A 372 -19.58 -13.69 23.28
C THR A 372 -18.49 -12.95 24.06
N ASP A 373 -17.29 -13.53 24.12
CA ASP A 373 -16.15 -13.04 24.86
C ASP A 373 -15.09 -12.37 23.96
N SER A 374 -15.27 -12.36 22.63
CA SER A 374 -14.34 -11.68 21.72
C SER A 374 -14.55 -10.16 21.73
N PRO A 375 -13.47 -9.36 21.65
CA PRO A 375 -13.59 -7.91 21.57
C PRO A 375 -14.34 -7.52 20.30
N ARG A 376 -15.25 -6.54 20.40
CA ARG A 376 -15.99 -6.04 19.24
C ARG A 376 -15.22 -5.01 18.44
N GLY A 377 -14.21 -4.38 19.02
CA GLY A 377 -13.30 -3.45 18.36
C GLY A 377 -11.85 -3.86 18.49
N VAL A 378 -11.11 -3.80 17.39
CA VAL A 378 -9.67 -4.11 17.33
C VAL A 378 -8.93 -2.97 16.64
N LEU A 379 -7.77 -2.62 17.21
CA LEU A 379 -6.81 -1.67 16.63
C LEU A 379 -5.89 -2.41 15.67
N ILE A 380 -5.66 -1.84 14.49
CA ILE A 380 -4.66 -2.29 13.52
C ILE A 380 -3.65 -1.17 13.25
N ASP A 381 -2.57 -1.51 12.55
CA ASP A 381 -1.52 -0.58 12.12
C ASP A 381 -0.71 0.03 13.29
N PHE A 382 0.31 -0.74 13.72
CA PHE A 382 1.23 -0.37 14.80
C PHE A 382 2.55 0.19 14.27
N ASP A 383 2.63 0.58 12.99
CA ASP A 383 3.88 1.03 12.35
C ASP A 383 4.46 2.30 13.00
N GLN A 384 3.59 3.10 13.63
CA GLN A 384 3.93 4.34 14.31
C GLN A 384 4.14 4.20 15.83
N ALA A 385 3.87 3.02 16.39
CA ALA A 385 3.91 2.79 17.82
C ALA A 385 5.38 2.71 18.31
N PRO A 386 5.81 3.61 19.21
CA PRO A 386 7.18 3.64 19.68
C PRO A 386 7.38 2.51 20.67
N ASP A 387 8.58 1.93 20.66
CA ASP A 387 9.03 1.16 21.81
C ASP A 387 9.39 2.14 22.93
N LEU A 388 8.54 2.23 23.96
CA LEU A 388 8.79 3.12 25.10
C LEU A 388 10.03 2.70 25.91
N ASP A 389 10.57 1.50 25.70
CA ASP A 389 11.85 1.07 26.27
C ASP A 389 13.06 1.57 25.44
N ASN A 390 12.83 2.07 24.21
CA ASN A 390 13.85 2.54 23.26
C ASN A 390 13.44 3.90 22.63
N VAL A 391 13.10 4.89 23.46
CA VAL A 391 12.61 6.20 23.01
C VAL A 391 13.69 6.97 22.23
N ARG A 392 13.35 7.46 21.03
CA ARG A 392 14.23 8.35 20.25
C ARG A 392 14.36 9.71 20.94
N ALA A 393 15.55 10.31 20.87
CA ALA A 393 15.81 11.63 21.47
C ALA A 393 14.92 12.77 20.90
N VAL A 394 14.39 12.59 19.68
CA VAL A 394 13.40 13.47 19.04
C VAL A 394 12.30 12.59 18.45
N GLU A 395 11.07 12.77 18.90
CA GLU A 395 9.92 12.05 18.35
C GLU A 395 9.32 12.83 17.17
N PRO A 396 9.14 12.20 15.99
CA PRO A 396 8.48 12.85 14.86
C PRO A 396 7.02 13.15 15.20
N LEU A 397 6.47 14.21 14.60
CA LEU A 397 5.03 14.47 14.60
C LEU A 397 4.35 13.36 13.82
N VAL A 398 3.45 12.63 14.48
CA VAL A 398 2.82 11.41 13.99
C VAL A 398 1.33 11.48 14.32
N GLY A 399 0.51 11.09 13.36
CA GLY A 399 -0.94 10.99 13.49
C GLY A 399 -1.64 11.29 12.17
N SER A 400 -2.92 10.92 12.09
CA SER A 400 -3.74 11.19 10.91
C SER A 400 -4.42 12.56 10.99
N ASP A 401 -4.46 13.27 9.87
CA ASP A 401 -5.14 14.55 9.71
C ASP A 401 -6.60 14.47 10.17
N GLY A 402 -7.10 15.54 10.81
CA GLY A 402 -8.44 15.56 11.41
C GLY A 402 -8.56 14.85 12.76
N PHE A 403 -7.68 13.88 13.08
CA PHE A 403 -7.76 13.07 14.31
C PHE A 403 -6.65 13.38 15.34
N MET A 404 -5.60 14.10 14.96
CA MET A 404 -4.54 14.48 15.92
C MET A 404 -5.08 15.28 17.11
N ALA A 405 -4.59 14.96 18.31
CA ALA A 405 -4.91 15.64 19.56
C ALA A 405 -4.31 17.06 19.64
N VAL A 406 -4.94 17.95 20.40
CA VAL A 406 -4.54 19.37 20.58
C VAL A 406 -3.10 19.50 21.08
N GLY A 407 -2.72 18.65 22.04
CA GLY A 407 -1.36 18.65 22.59
C GLY A 407 -0.30 18.30 21.54
N ILE A 408 -0.58 17.32 20.69
CA ILE A 408 0.32 16.85 19.62
C ILE A 408 0.53 17.95 18.57
N LEU A 409 -0.56 18.60 18.14
CA LEU A 409 -0.53 19.74 17.22
C LEU A 409 0.22 20.95 17.78
N SER A 410 0.38 21.01 19.11
CA SER A 410 1.17 22.03 19.81
C SER A 410 2.63 21.60 20.06
N GLY A 411 3.07 20.47 19.49
CA GLY A 411 4.43 19.95 19.63
C GLY A 411 4.73 19.26 20.96
N ARG A 412 3.70 18.84 21.73
CA ARG A 412 3.91 18.08 22.97
C ARG A 412 4.19 16.61 22.65
N PRO A 413 4.97 15.91 23.50
CA PRO A 413 5.17 14.47 23.38
C PRO A 413 3.85 13.68 23.42
N HIS A 414 3.82 12.54 22.74
CA HIS A 414 2.62 11.70 22.72
C HIS A 414 2.38 11.02 24.07
N THR A 415 1.12 10.87 24.46
CA THR A 415 0.74 10.25 25.74
C THR A 415 -0.54 9.43 25.57
N TYR A 416 -0.86 8.59 26.55
CA TYR A 416 -2.05 7.74 26.54
C TYR A 416 -3.36 8.53 26.37
N ARG A 417 -3.41 9.75 26.93
CA ARG A 417 -4.55 10.66 26.80
C ARG A 417 -4.76 11.09 25.35
N HIS A 418 -3.70 11.28 24.58
CA HIS A 418 -3.81 11.71 23.19
C HIS A 418 -4.44 10.61 22.30
N ASP A 419 -4.16 9.33 22.56
CA ASP A 419 -4.85 8.22 21.87
C ASP A 419 -6.36 8.21 22.19
N LEU A 420 -6.74 8.50 23.44
CA LEU A 420 -8.15 8.62 23.85
C LEU A 420 -8.84 9.87 23.27
N GLU A 421 -8.12 10.99 23.18
CA GLU A 421 -8.61 12.22 22.56
C GLU A 421 -8.86 12.02 21.06
N SER A 422 -7.95 11.35 20.36
CA SER A 422 -8.13 10.96 18.96
C SER A 422 -9.31 10.00 18.77
N LEU A 423 -9.51 9.02 19.67
CA LEU A 423 -10.69 8.14 19.65
C LEU A 423 -12.00 8.91 19.88
N PHE A 424 -11.98 9.94 20.73
CA PHE A 424 -13.13 10.84 20.89
C PHE A 424 -13.40 11.64 19.62
N TYR A 425 -12.37 12.11 18.92
CA TYR A 425 -12.55 12.75 17.62
C TYR A 425 -13.15 11.80 16.59
N VAL A 426 -12.77 10.52 16.57
CA VAL A 426 -13.43 9.51 15.72
C VAL A 426 -14.95 9.47 15.97
N LEU A 427 -15.40 9.49 17.22
CA LEU A 427 -16.84 9.57 17.55
C LEU A 427 -17.48 10.85 16.97
N LEU A 428 -16.82 12.01 17.11
CA LEU A 428 -17.35 13.27 16.59
C LEU A 428 -17.44 13.29 15.06
N TRP A 429 -16.44 12.73 14.37
CA TRP A 429 -16.44 12.59 12.92
C TRP A 429 -17.61 11.72 12.45
N PHE A 430 -17.89 10.59 13.12
CA PHE A 430 -19.09 9.80 12.83
C PHE A 430 -20.38 10.55 13.14
N ALA A 431 -20.43 11.27 14.26
CA ALA A 431 -21.65 11.97 14.66
C ALA A 431 -22.05 13.12 13.74
N ILE A 432 -21.07 13.85 13.21
CA ILE A 432 -21.26 15.02 12.33
C ILE A 432 -21.35 14.58 10.87
N GLY A 433 -20.37 13.79 10.40
CA GLY A 433 -20.28 13.37 9.00
C GLY A 433 -21.27 12.27 8.63
N ASN A 434 -21.55 11.34 9.54
CA ASN A 434 -22.29 10.09 9.28
C ASN A 434 -21.84 9.39 7.98
N ASP A 435 -20.54 9.46 7.69
CA ASP A 435 -19.96 8.86 6.50
C ASP A 435 -19.69 7.37 6.74
N ARG A 436 -20.21 6.54 5.85
CA ARG A 436 -20.16 5.07 5.92
C ARG A 436 -19.22 4.45 4.88
N GLU A 437 -18.59 5.27 4.06
CA GLU A 437 -17.76 4.86 2.93
C GLU A 437 -16.30 5.28 3.09
N ASN A 438 -16.06 6.51 3.54
CA ASN A 438 -14.74 7.11 3.59
C ASN A 438 -14.03 6.90 4.94
N ALA A 439 -12.71 6.75 4.92
CA ALA A 439 -11.88 6.56 6.12
C ALA A 439 -10.99 7.75 6.44
N GLU A 440 -10.64 8.55 5.42
CA GLU A 440 -9.79 9.71 5.54
C GLU A 440 -10.62 10.96 5.79
N ALA A 441 -10.14 11.84 6.66
CA ALA A 441 -10.87 13.04 7.05
C ALA A 441 -11.18 13.96 5.87
N ASN A 442 -10.25 14.08 4.91
CA ASN A 442 -10.43 14.93 3.73
C ASN A 442 -11.57 14.45 2.83
N ASP A 443 -11.71 13.14 2.63
CA ASP A 443 -12.79 12.57 1.80
C ASP A 443 -14.15 12.75 2.48
N ILE A 444 -14.21 12.56 3.80
CA ILE A 444 -15.43 12.82 4.59
C ILE A 444 -15.85 14.29 4.49
N LEU A 445 -14.89 15.21 4.51
CA LEU A 445 -15.17 16.65 4.38
C LEU A 445 -15.87 17.00 3.07
N GLU A 446 -15.57 16.30 1.96
CA GLU A 446 -16.22 16.58 0.66
C GLU A 446 -17.75 16.43 0.71
N GLY A 447 -18.25 15.53 1.56
CA GLY A 447 -19.68 15.34 1.82
C GLY A 447 -20.30 16.38 2.77
N LEU A 448 -19.50 17.19 3.46
CA LEU A 448 -19.96 18.12 4.48
C LEU A 448 -20.14 19.56 3.98
N PRO A 449 -21.10 20.32 4.53
CA PRO A 449 -21.22 21.75 4.26
C PRO A 449 -19.92 22.49 4.60
N LYS A 450 -19.51 23.45 3.76
CA LYS A 450 -18.31 24.29 4.00
C LYS A 450 -18.36 25.10 5.29
N THR A 451 -19.55 25.24 5.88
CA THR A 451 -19.77 25.88 7.18
C THR A 451 -19.45 24.99 8.38
N SER A 452 -19.27 23.68 8.18
CA SER A 452 -18.93 22.76 9.27
C SER A 452 -17.60 23.12 9.90
N ARG A 453 -17.52 23.04 11.22
CA ARG A 453 -16.29 23.25 11.99
C ARG A 453 -15.18 22.28 11.63
N LEU A 454 -15.52 21.06 11.20
CA LEU A 454 -14.53 20.03 10.84
C LEU A 454 -13.61 20.46 9.69
N TRP A 455 -14.03 21.38 8.82
CA TRP A 455 -13.15 21.95 7.78
C TRP A 455 -11.90 22.63 8.36
N LYS A 456 -11.99 23.20 9.57
CA LYS A 456 -10.85 23.83 10.25
C LYS A 456 -9.90 22.81 10.86
N TRP A 457 -10.34 21.54 10.97
CA TRP A 457 -9.54 20.48 11.58
C TRP A 457 -8.62 19.77 10.58
N CYS A 458 -8.73 20.11 9.29
CA CYS A 458 -7.93 19.56 8.20
C CYS A 458 -7.28 20.72 7.42
N SER A 459 -6.00 20.98 7.68
CA SER A 459 -5.22 22.05 7.06
C SER A 459 -3.73 21.68 7.09
N MET A 460 -2.92 22.39 6.30
CA MET A 460 -1.46 22.29 6.41
C MET A 460 -0.89 23.15 7.56
N ASP A 461 -1.69 24.04 8.17
CA ASP A 461 -1.30 24.81 9.37
C ASP A 461 -1.64 24.03 10.65
N PHE A 462 -0.79 23.08 11.04
CA PHE A 462 -0.98 22.26 12.24
C PHE A 462 -1.16 23.09 13.53
N ALA A 463 -0.43 24.21 13.66
CA ALA A 463 -0.58 25.09 14.81
C ALA A 463 -1.93 25.81 14.82
N GLY A 464 -2.44 26.18 13.64
CA GLY A 464 -3.80 26.67 13.43
C GLY A 464 -4.85 25.66 13.84
N ILE A 465 -4.74 24.42 13.37
CA ILE A 465 -5.64 23.31 13.72
C ILE A 465 -5.69 23.13 15.24
N GLY A 466 -4.54 23.14 15.92
CA GLY A 466 -4.47 23.01 17.37
C GLY A 466 -5.26 24.11 18.10
N ARG A 467 -5.19 25.36 17.63
CA ARG A 467 -5.96 26.49 18.20
C ARG A 467 -7.45 26.37 17.93
N ASP A 468 -7.83 25.98 16.72
CA ASP A 468 -9.23 25.81 16.33
C ASP A 468 -9.87 24.66 17.12
N LYS A 469 -9.21 23.50 17.21
CA LYS A 469 -9.66 22.39 18.06
C LYS A 469 -9.77 22.78 19.52
N ALA A 470 -8.78 23.49 20.08
CA ALA A 470 -8.84 23.95 21.46
C ALA A 470 -10.03 24.91 21.70
N THR A 471 -10.35 25.74 20.72
CA THR A 471 -11.51 26.64 20.77
C THR A 471 -12.82 25.85 20.71
N ASP A 472 -12.92 24.88 19.80
CA ASP A 472 -14.09 24.00 19.67
C ASP A 472 -14.27 23.08 20.88
N MET A 473 -13.20 22.74 21.60
CA MET A 473 -13.25 21.97 22.84
C MET A 473 -13.47 22.85 24.09
N SER A 474 -13.58 24.18 23.97
CA SER A 474 -14.03 25.02 25.09
C SER A 474 -15.50 24.71 25.45
N PRO A 475 -15.96 24.97 26.68
CA PRO A 475 -17.36 24.72 27.06
C PRO A 475 -18.37 25.37 26.10
N GLU A 476 -18.11 26.60 25.67
CA GLU A 476 -18.96 27.35 24.73
C GLU A 476 -18.80 26.84 23.29
N GLY A 477 -17.56 26.58 22.86
CA GLY A 477 -17.26 26.07 21.52
C GLY A 477 -17.88 24.70 21.28
N PHE A 478 -17.88 23.84 22.30
CA PHE A 478 -18.34 22.46 22.18
C PHE A 478 -19.85 22.36 21.94
N LEU A 479 -20.63 23.34 22.40
CA LEU A 479 -22.06 23.42 22.06
C LEU A 479 -22.25 23.52 20.53
N GLY A 480 -21.40 24.29 19.85
CA GLY A 480 -21.43 24.41 18.39
C GLY A 480 -21.05 23.11 17.67
N ILE A 481 -20.21 22.26 18.27
CA ILE A 481 -19.90 20.92 17.75
C ILE A 481 -21.12 19.99 17.87
N LEU A 482 -21.82 20.04 19.01
CA LEU A 482 -23.02 19.22 19.23
C LEU A 482 -24.19 19.60 18.31
N ASP A 483 -24.27 20.89 17.94
CA ASP A 483 -25.28 21.38 17.00
C ASP A 483 -25.11 20.82 15.58
N GLU A 484 -23.89 20.42 15.21
CA GLU A 484 -23.58 19.80 13.91
C GLU A 484 -23.87 18.29 13.86
N PHE A 485 -24.31 17.67 14.97
CA PHE A 485 -24.64 16.25 14.98
C PHE A 485 -25.79 15.95 14.00
N SER A 486 -25.58 14.94 13.16
CA SER A 486 -26.61 14.38 12.30
C SER A 486 -27.80 13.86 13.12
N ALA A 487 -28.97 13.75 12.46
CA ALA A 487 -30.21 13.32 13.12
C ALA A 487 -30.08 11.96 13.81
N ASP A 488 -29.42 11.00 13.16
CA ASP A 488 -29.21 9.65 13.69
C ASP A 488 -28.36 9.65 14.96
N PHE A 489 -27.42 10.59 15.07
CA PHE A 489 -26.48 10.69 16.19
C PHE A 489 -26.93 11.68 17.27
N ALA A 490 -28.04 12.40 17.09
CA ALA A 490 -28.57 13.33 18.08
C ALA A 490 -28.74 12.73 19.50
N PRO A 491 -29.16 11.46 19.68
CA PRO A 491 -29.23 10.82 21.00
C PRO A 491 -27.88 10.74 21.72
N LEU A 492 -26.75 10.77 20.99
CA LEU A 492 -25.41 10.68 21.57
C LEU A 492 -24.86 12.01 22.10
N ARG A 493 -25.59 13.13 21.98
CA ARG A 493 -25.13 14.42 22.50
C ARG A 493 -24.82 14.38 24.00
N GLY A 494 -25.56 13.57 24.77
CA GLY A 494 -25.30 13.35 26.19
C GLY A 494 -23.95 12.65 26.43
N LEU A 495 -23.70 11.55 25.71
CA LEU A 495 -22.43 10.82 25.74
C LEU A 495 -21.25 11.73 25.35
N ALA A 496 -21.41 12.51 24.27
CA ALA A 496 -20.36 13.41 23.80
C ALA A 496 -19.99 14.47 24.85
N LYS A 497 -20.96 15.02 25.59
CA LYS A 497 -20.72 15.94 26.73
C LYS A 497 -19.97 15.26 27.87
N GLU A 498 -20.34 14.02 28.19
CA GLU A 498 -19.68 13.26 29.26
C GLU A 498 -18.22 12.97 28.92
N LEU A 499 -17.94 12.45 27.71
CA LEU A 499 -16.58 12.20 27.23
C LEU A 499 -15.76 13.49 27.12
N HIS A 500 -16.37 14.57 26.66
CA HIS A 500 -15.75 15.90 26.62
C HIS A 500 -15.33 16.37 28.02
N ALA A 501 -16.19 16.23 29.04
CA ALA A 501 -15.86 16.61 30.41
C ALA A 501 -14.74 15.76 31.02
N LEU A 502 -14.66 14.47 30.66
CA LEU A 502 -13.58 13.57 31.08
C LEU A 502 -12.24 13.95 30.46
N LEU A 503 -12.23 14.25 29.16
CA LEU A 503 -11.01 14.59 28.42
C LEU A 503 -10.58 16.03 28.67
N PHE A 504 -11.47 17.00 28.66
CA PHE A 504 -11.18 18.44 28.74
C PHE A 504 -11.71 19.08 30.03
N PRO A 505 -11.33 18.59 31.23
CA PRO A 505 -11.82 19.17 32.47
C PRO A 505 -11.37 20.63 32.58
N VAL A 506 -12.25 21.51 33.06
CA VAL A 506 -11.93 22.93 33.23
C VAL A 506 -11.12 23.12 34.52
N ARG A 507 -9.92 23.69 34.39
CA ARG A 507 -9.03 24.08 35.49
C ARG A 507 -8.68 25.55 35.34
N ASP A 508 -8.85 26.33 36.40
CA ASP A 508 -8.58 27.78 36.41
C ASP A 508 -9.27 28.55 35.25
N GLY A 509 -10.50 28.14 34.94
CA GLY A 509 -11.32 28.76 33.88
C GLY A 509 -10.89 28.43 32.44
N LYS A 510 -9.97 27.47 32.25
CA LYS A 510 -9.54 26.99 30.92
C LYS A 510 -9.64 25.48 30.82
N ILE A 511 -9.81 24.96 29.60
CA ILE A 511 -9.75 23.52 29.37
C ILE A 511 -8.34 22.99 29.63
N PHE A 512 -8.26 21.89 30.37
CA PHE A 512 -7.01 21.18 30.61
C PHE A 512 -6.71 20.23 29.45
N THR A 513 -5.61 20.50 28.74
CA THR A 513 -5.09 19.68 27.62
C THR A 513 -3.80 18.93 27.96
N GLY A 514 -3.43 18.89 29.25
CA GLY A 514 -2.27 18.15 29.73
C GLY A 514 -2.61 16.70 30.05
N THR A 515 -1.59 15.93 30.45
CA THR A 515 -1.76 14.52 30.79
C THR A 515 -1.43 14.29 32.26
N GLU A 516 -2.31 13.61 32.98
CA GLU A 516 -2.05 13.18 34.35
C GLU A 516 -1.25 11.88 34.33
N THR A 517 -0.22 11.76 35.16
CA THR A 517 0.70 10.60 35.11
C THR A 517 0.51 9.63 36.28
N GLU A 518 -0.32 9.97 37.27
CA GLU A 518 -0.61 9.08 38.39
C GLU A 518 -1.42 7.88 37.91
N GLN A 519 -0.99 6.66 38.25
CA GLN A 519 -1.65 5.41 37.82
C GLN A 519 -3.16 5.42 38.09
N ALA A 520 -3.57 5.95 39.25
CA ALA A 520 -4.98 6.05 39.60
C ALA A 520 -5.76 7.00 38.67
N ALA A 521 -5.13 8.08 38.19
CA ALA A 521 -5.74 8.99 37.21
C ALA A 521 -5.84 8.36 35.82
N VAL A 522 -4.80 7.65 35.40
CA VAL A 522 -4.77 6.87 34.15
C VAL A 522 -5.93 5.87 34.12
N GLU A 523 -6.02 5.00 35.12
CA GLU A 523 -7.06 3.96 35.21
C GLU A 523 -8.46 4.54 35.27
N ARG A 524 -8.66 5.63 36.04
CA ARG A 524 -9.95 6.32 36.11
C ARG A 524 -10.39 6.84 34.75
N LEU A 525 -9.50 7.44 33.96
CA LEU A 525 -9.87 7.97 32.65
C LEU A 525 -10.34 6.85 31.72
N TYR A 526 -9.57 5.75 31.63
CA TYR A 526 -9.95 4.59 30.82
C TYR A 526 -11.28 3.97 31.27
N SER A 527 -11.44 3.70 32.58
CA SER A 527 -12.67 3.09 33.12
C SER A 527 -13.88 3.99 32.84
N ASN A 528 -13.79 5.28 33.16
CA ASN A 528 -14.91 6.20 33.01
C ASN A 528 -15.34 6.36 31.55
N MET A 529 -14.39 6.40 30.61
CA MET A 529 -14.71 6.45 29.17
C MET A 529 -15.36 5.16 28.70
N ALA A 530 -14.81 3.99 29.06
CA ALA A 530 -15.39 2.71 28.69
C ALA A 530 -16.81 2.54 29.27
N ASP A 531 -17.02 2.95 30.52
CA ASP A 531 -18.32 2.89 31.19
C ASP A 531 -19.34 3.85 30.56
N ALA A 532 -18.92 5.04 30.13
CA ALA A 532 -19.79 5.98 29.41
C ALA A 532 -20.31 5.38 28.10
N PHE A 533 -19.42 4.81 27.28
CA PHE A 533 -19.82 4.10 26.06
C PHE A 533 -20.78 2.93 26.37
N ASN A 534 -20.46 2.14 27.40
CA ASN A 534 -21.28 0.98 27.77
C ASN A 534 -22.70 1.39 28.22
N ARG A 535 -22.81 2.43 29.07
CA ARG A 535 -24.11 2.96 29.50
C ARG A 535 -24.93 3.46 28.32
N SER A 536 -24.34 4.24 27.42
CA SER A 536 -25.06 4.75 26.25
C SER A 536 -25.49 3.65 25.28
N ALA A 537 -24.68 2.60 25.09
CA ALA A 537 -25.07 1.45 24.29
C ALA A 537 -26.29 0.72 24.89
N LEU A 538 -26.33 0.55 26.21
CA LEU A 538 -27.47 -0.07 26.91
C LEU A 538 -28.75 0.78 26.84
N VAL A 539 -28.62 2.11 26.87
CA VAL A 539 -29.77 3.01 26.73
C VAL A 539 -30.41 2.92 25.35
N LEU A 540 -29.63 2.68 24.28
CA LEU A 540 -30.15 2.55 22.92
C LEU A 540 -30.79 1.19 22.62
N LEU A 541 -30.57 0.19 23.47
CA LEU A 541 -31.17 -1.14 23.36
C LEU A 541 -32.56 -1.22 24.02
N ASN A 542 -32.91 -0.26 24.87
CA ASN A 542 -34.18 -0.15 25.59
C ASN A 542 -35.03 0.98 25.02
#